data_AF-A0A350XTG6-F1
#
_entry.id   AF-A0A350XTG6-F1
#
_cell.length_a   1.000
_cell.length_b   1.000
_cell.length_c   1.000
_cell.angle_alpha   90.00
_cell.angle_beta   90.00
_cell.angle_gamma   90.00
#
_symmetry.space_group_name_H-M   'P 1'
#
loop_
_entity.id
_entity.type
_entity.pdbx_description
1 polymer ?
#
loop_
_entity_poly.entity_id
_entity_poly.type
_entity_poly.pdbx_seq_one_letter_code
_entity_poly.pdbx_strand_id
1 'polypeptide(L)'
;MDPAFTWDQPKPAAPQRRAGGGRPPAPTPGRRISLREAEHSFGVAVATLRTWARKRSIDAVMLEVAGVRQWMVTPESVAHHLSRSPGKPARTSTGRKPSGRPATGPTGDGTAMLVPRDAWDRLIDQLGNLHETGLMLAEARERAARAETEAGFLRERLAEMRLERDELKQRPTVAPAEIPRRRFLGFWR
;
A
#
# COMPACT_ATOMS: atom_id res chain seq x y z
N MET A 1 -30.00 -46.40 10.88
CA MET A 1 -28.77 -47.12 11.26
C MET A 1 -28.10 -47.50 9.96
N ASP A 2 -27.23 -46.63 9.45
CA ASP A 2 -26.44 -46.85 8.21
C ASP A 2 -24.96 -47.03 8.59
N PRO A 3 -24.35 -48.19 8.31
CA PRO A 3 -22.93 -48.41 8.53
C PRO A 3 -22.17 -48.49 7.20
N ALA A 4 -21.76 -47.35 6.63
CA ALA A 4 -20.74 -47.33 5.57
C ALA A 4 -20.19 -45.91 5.34
N PHE A 5 -19.32 -45.44 6.23
CA PHE A 5 -18.41 -44.34 5.92
C PHE A 5 -16.98 -44.77 6.22
N THR A 6 -16.38 -45.49 5.28
CA THR A 6 -14.97 -45.88 5.30
C THR A 6 -14.13 -44.76 4.70
N TRP A 7 -13.34 -44.10 5.54
CA TRP A 7 -12.28 -43.19 5.11
C TRP A 7 -11.17 -43.97 4.41
N ASP A 8 -11.15 -43.97 3.08
CA ASP A 8 -9.98 -44.40 2.32
C ASP A 8 -9.09 -43.18 2.08
N GLN A 9 -8.09 -42.97 2.95
CA GLN A 9 -7.08 -41.93 2.74
C GLN A 9 -5.91 -42.50 1.92
N PRO A 10 -5.54 -41.90 0.78
CA PRO A 10 -4.30 -42.28 0.11
C PRO A 10 -3.10 -41.90 0.99
N LYS A 11 -2.34 -42.93 1.36
CA LYS A 11 -1.09 -42.87 2.12
C LYS A 11 -0.10 -41.89 1.46
N PRO A 12 0.36 -40.81 2.12
CA PRO A 12 1.39 -39.96 1.55
C PRO A 12 2.70 -40.75 1.46
N ALA A 13 3.23 -40.85 0.24
CA ALA A 13 4.52 -41.45 -0.03
C ALA A 13 5.61 -40.69 0.74
N ALA A 14 6.47 -41.45 1.44
CA ALA A 14 7.61 -40.92 2.18
C ALA A 14 8.53 -40.10 1.25
N PRO A 15 9.10 -38.97 1.71
CA PRO A 15 10.02 -38.20 0.89
C PRO A 15 11.33 -38.98 0.72
N GLN A 16 11.58 -39.45 -0.50
CA GLN A 16 12.89 -39.95 -0.91
C GLN A 16 13.92 -38.83 -0.74
N ARG A 17 14.90 -39.06 0.15
CA ARG A 17 16.20 -38.39 0.12
C ARG A 17 16.83 -38.62 -1.25
N ARG A 18 16.78 -37.62 -2.13
CA ARG A 18 17.69 -37.54 -3.27
C ARG A 18 18.77 -36.51 -2.98
N ALA A 19 19.95 -37.03 -2.63
CA ALA A 19 21.20 -36.36 -2.89
C ALA A 19 21.33 -36.20 -4.42
N GLY A 20 21.47 -34.96 -4.87
CA GLY A 20 21.63 -34.63 -6.28
C GLY A 20 21.89 -33.14 -6.39
N GLY A 21 23.16 -32.78 -6.52
CA GLY A 21 23.60 -31.42 -6.81
C GLY A 21 23.10 -30.98 -8.18
N GLY A 22 21.85 -30.53 -8.25
CA GLY A 22 21.30 -29.80 -9.36
C GLY A 22 21.37 -28.33 -9.03
N ARG A 23 22.35 -27.63 -9.62
CA ARG A 23 22.28 -26.16 -9.76
C ARG A 23 20.91 -25.85 -10.39
N PRO A 24 20.03 -25.08 -9.74
CA PRO A 24 18.76 -24.73 -10.35
C PRO A 24 19.02 -24.05 -11.71
N PRO A 25 18.22 -24.34 -12.75
CA PRO A 25 18.38 -23.71 -14.05
C PRO A 25 18.32 -22.20 -13.86
N ALA A 26 19.28 -21.49 -14.43
CA ALA A 26 19.30 -20.03 -14.34
C ALA A 26 17.97 -19.51 -14.88
N PRO A 27 17.14 -18.83 -14.06
CA PRO A 27 16.01 -18.10 -14.61
C PRO A 27 16.58 -17.06 -15.57
N THR A 28 15.96 -16.98 -16.75
CA THR A 28 16.14 -15.94 -17.77
C THR A 28 16.44 -14.60 -17.12
N PRO A 29 17.33 -13.74 -17.64
CA PRO A 29 17.61 -12.44 -17.05
C PRO A 29 16.39 -11.52 -17.17
N GLY A 30 15.37 -11.76 -16.37
CA GLY A 30 14.36 -10.80 -16.02
C GLY A 30 15.04 -9.59 -15.39
N ARG A 31 14.44 -8.42 -15.57
CA ARG A 31 14.90 -7.13 -15.06
C ARG A 31 15.41 -7.28 -13.62
N ARG A 32 16.75 -7.28 -13.45
CA ARG A 32 17.37 -7.27 -12.13
C ARG A 32 17.17 -5.88 -11.54
N ILE A 33 16.68 -5.82 -10.32
CA ILE A 33 16.40 -4.57 -9.61
C ILE A 33 17.37 -4.40 -8.45
N SER A 34 17.58 -3.14 -8.05
CA SER A 34 18.42 -2.84 -6.88
C SER A 34 17.75 -3.32 -5.59
N LEU A 35 18.52 -3.52 -4.52
CA LEU A 35 17.93 -3.86 -3.22
C LEU A 35 16.94 -2.81 -2.71
N ARG A 36 17.19 -1.53 -3.01
CA ARG A 36 16.32 -0.42 -2.58
C ARG A 36 15.00 -0.42 -3.34
N GLU A 37 15.05 -0.72 -4.63
CA GLU A 37 13.85 -0.91 -5.46
C GLU A 37 13.07 -2.15 -4.99
N ALA A 38 13.75 -3.24 -4.66
CA ALA A 38 13.13 -4.44 -4.11
C ALA A 38 12.48 -4.22 -2.73
N GLU A 39 13.08 -3.38 -1.88
CA GLU A 39 12.46 -2.97 -0.61
C GLU A 39 11.12 -2.26 -0.84
N HIS A 40 11.08 -1.32 -1.78
CA HIS A 40 9.85 -0.61 -2.14
C HIS A 40 8.80 -1.53 -2.76
N SER A 41 9.20 -2.47 -3.62
CA SER A 41 8.26 -3.37 -4.31
C SER A 41 7.71 -4.49 -3.41
N PHE A 42 8.51 -5.00 -2.48
CA PHE A 42 8.17 -6.20 -1.69
C PHE A 42 8.00 -5.91 -0.18
N GLY A 43 8.26 -4.69 0.29
CA GLY A 43 8.16 -4.32 1.71
C GLY A 43 9.20 -5.00 2.60
N VAL A 44 10.29 -5.50 2.02
CA VAL A 44 11.36 -6.22 2.76
C VAL A 44 12.55 -5.30 2.94
N ALA A 45 12.95 -5.06 4.19
CA ALA A 45 14.10 -4.22 4.50
C ALA A 45 15.39 -4.65 3.75
N VAL A 46 16.16 -3.68 3.26
CA VAL A 46 17.43 -3.93 2.52
C VAL A 46 18.40 -4.83 3.29
N ALA A 47 18.48 -4.70 4.61
CA ALA A 47 19.33 -5.54 5.46
C ALA A 47 18.94 -7.04 5.39
N THR A 48 17.64 -7.31 5.31
CA THR A 48 17.09 -8.66 5.17
C THR A 48 17.40 -9.20 3.78
N LEU A 49 17.20 -8.40 2.73
CA LEU A 49 17.54 -8.78 1.36
C LEU A 49 19.04 -9.06 1.19
N ARG A 50 19.93 -8.26 1.81
CA ARG A 50 21.38 -8.54 1.84
C ARG A 50 21.70 -9.86 2.53
N THR A 51 20.98 -10.18 3.61
CA THR A 51 21.17 -11.43 4.34
C THR A 51 20.76 -12.63 3.47
N TRP A 52 19.66 -12.50 2.73
CA TRP A 52 19.19 -13.53 1.79
C TRP A 52 20.17 -13.71 0.62
N ALA A 53 20.67 -12.61 0.04
CA ALA A 53 21.68 -12.63 -1.00
C ALA A 53 22.97 -13.35 -0.54
N ARG A 54 23.47 -13.04 0.67
CA ARG A 54 24.66 -13.70 1.24
C ARG A 54 24.44 -15.19 1.49
N LYS A 55 23.23 -15.58 1.91
CA LYS A 55 22.86 -16.97 2.16
C LYS A 55 22.51 -17.74 0.87
N ARG A 56 22.58 -17.09 -0.29
CA ARG A 56 22.16 -17.64 -1.59
C ARG A 56 20.73 -18.17 -1.58
N SER A 57 19.87 -17.61 -0.73
CA SER A 57 18.45 -17.99 -0.66
C SER A 57 17.61 -17.27 -1.71
N ILE A 58 18.15 -16.18 -2.27
CA ILE A 58 17.63 -15.49 -3.44
C ILE A 58 18.73 -15.36 -4.50
N ASP A 59 18.37 -15.31 -5.78
CA ASP A 59 19.29 -15.02 -6.87
C ASP A 59 19.70 -13.54 -6.82
N ALA A 60 20.93 -13.33 -6.35
CA ALA A 60 21.52 -12.02 -6.16
C ALA A 60 22.92 -12.00 -6.79
N VAL A 61 23.20 -10.95 -7.56
CA VAL A 61 24.50 -10.70 -8.18
C VAL A 61 25.00 -9.34 -7.72
N MET A 62 26.29 -9.25 -7.41
CA MET A 62 26.94 -7.99 -7.14
C MET A 62 27.42 -7.42 -8.47
N LEU A 63 26.87 -6.28 -8.86
CA LEU A 63 27.24 -5.57 -10.09
C LEU A 63 27.81 -4.20 -9.74
N GLU A 64 28.76 -3.75 -10.53
CA GLU A 64 29.26 -2.39 -10.46
C GLU A 64 28.40 -1.50 -11.34
N VAL A 65 27.70 -0.56 -10.73
CA VAL A 65 26.81 0.37 -11.43
C VAL A 65 27.24 1.78 -11.04
N ALA A 66 27.61 2.58 -12.03
CA ALA A 66 28.14 3.93 -11.84
C ALA A 66 29.35 3.98 -10.87
N GLY A 67 30.25 2.98 -10.94
CA GLY A 67 31.46 2.90 -10.09
C GLY A 67 31.20 2.46 -8.64
N VAL A 68 29.97 2.07 -8.29
CA VAL A 68 29.62 1.56 -6.96
C VAL A 68 29.17 0.11 -7.05
N ARG A 69 29.77 -0.76 -6.22
CA ARG A 69 29.38 -2.16 -6.12
C ARG A 69 28.06 -2.28 -5.38
N GLN A 70 27.00 -2.65 -6.10
CA GLN A 70 25.67 -2.82 -5.53
C GLN A 70 25.12 -4.23 -5.76
N TRP A 71 24.32 -4.68 -4.79
CA TRP A 71 23.60 -5.94 -4.91
C TRP A 71 22.36 -5.75 -5.77
N MET A 72 22.20 -6.63 -6.76
CA MET A 72 21.10 -6.67 -7.71
C MET A 72 20.40 -8.02 -7.59
N VAL A 73 19.08 -8.00 -7.48
CA VAL A 73 18.26 -9.20 -7.24
C VAL A 73 17.22 -9.37 -8.34
N THR A 74 16.84 -10.61 -8.63
CA THR A 74 15.71 -10.89 -9.52
C THR A 74 14.39 -10.81 -8.73
N PRO A 75 13.39 -10.02 -9.18
CA PRO A 75 12.10 -9.90 -8.49
C PRO A 75 11.42 -11.26 -8.28
N GLU A 76 11.51 -12.13 -9.29
CA GLU A 76 10.96 -13.48 -9.27
C GLU A 76 11.55 -14.34 -8.15
N SER A 77 12.87 -14.26 -7.93
CA SER A 77 13.51 -15.02 -6.86
C SER A 77 13.11 -14.51 -5.48
N VAL A 78 12.87 -13.21 -5.32
CA VAL A 78 12.39 -12.61 -4.06
C VAL A 78 10.95 -13.05 -3.79
N ALA A 79 10.07 -12.97 -4.80
CA ALA A 79 8.68 -13.41 -4.70
C ALA A 79 8.56 -14.92 -4.42
N HIS A 80 9.39 -15.74 -5.08
CA HIS A 80 9.44 -17.18 -4.85
C HIS A 80 9.96 -17.53 -3.45
N HIS A 81 10.94 -16.79 -2.94
CA HIS A 81 11.41 -16.97 -1.56
C HIS A 81 10.36 -16.55 -0.53
N LEU A 82 9.62 -15.47 -0.78
CA LEU A 82 8.53 -15.00 0.08
C LEU A 82 7.36 -16.01 0.13
N SER A 83 6.98 -16.58 -1.01
CA SER A 83 5.92 -17.59 -1.09
C SER A 83 6.30 -18.93 -0.45
N ARG A 84 7.58 -19.33 -0.50
CA ARG A 84 8.07 -20.55 0.20
C ARG A 84 8.34 -20.36 1.69
N SER A 85 8.47 -19.13 2.15
CA SER A 85 8.79 -18.83 3.54
C SER A 85 7.59 -18.18 4.24
N PRO A 86 6.52 -18.94 4.57
CA PRO A 86 5.44 -18.43 5.39
C PRO A 86 5.96 -18.27 6.82
N GLY A 87 6.46 -17.08 7.15
CA GLY A 87 6.89 -16.75 8.51
C GLY A 87 8.34 -16.31 8.61
N LYS A 88 8.62 -15.10 8.14
CA LYS A 88 9.51 -14.21 8.88
C LYS A 88 9.15 -12.76 8.57
N PRO A 89 8.28 -12.10 9.37
CA PRO A 89 8.21 -10.65 9.31
C PRO A 89 9.60 -10.08 9.57
N ALA A 90 9.94 -9.02 8.85
CA ALA A 90 11.20 -8.31 8.96
C ALA A 90 11.46 -7.98 10.44
N ARG A 91 12.38 -8.72 11.08
CA ARG A 91 12.88 -8.41 12.41
C ARG A 91 13.77 -7.18 12.27
N THR A 92 13.25 -6.03 12.67
CA THR A 92 14.06 -4.96 13.25
C THR A 92 14.91 -5.57 14.37
N SER A 93 16.20 -5.24 14.35
CA SER A 93 17.18 -5.60 15.38
C SER A 93 16.74 -5.04 16.73
N THR A 94 16.53 -5.87 17.76
CA THR A 94 17.58 -6.20 18.72
C THR A 94 17.53 -7.69 19.14
N GLY A 95 18.70 -8.21 19.54
CA GLY A 95 18.99 -9.64 19.55
C GLY A 95 18.17 -10.51 20.50
N ARG A 96 17.60 -11.61 19.96
CA ARG A 96 17.42 -12.86 20.71
C ARG A 96 17.25 -14.06 19.77
N LYS A 97 17.99 -15.12 20.06
CA LYS A 97 18.02 -16.45 19.42
C LYS A 97 16.60 -17.08 19.48
N PRO A 98 16.07 -17.74 18.42
CA PRO A 98 14.76 -18.37 18.51
C PRO A 98 14.91 -19.73 19.20
N SER A 99 14.65 -19.77 20.50
CA SER A 99 14.42 -21.00 21.25
C SER A 99 12.93 -21.34 21.18
N GLY A 100 12.62 -22.58 20.77
CA GLY A 100 11.41 -23.30 21.14
C GLY A 100 10.07 -22.68 20.73
N ARG A 101 9.32 -23.41 19.91
CA ARG A 101 7.89 -23.17 19.71
C ARG A 101 7.22 -23.12 21.10
N PRO A 102 6.63 -21.99 21.54
CA PRO A 102 5.97 -21.95 22.84
C PRO A 102 4.75 -22.86 22.78
N ALA A 103 4.61 -23.74 23.77
CA ALA A 103 3.49 -24.67 23.87
C ALA A 103 2.19 -23.86 23.99
N THR A 104 1.46 -23.74 22.89
CA THR A 104 0.06 -23.32 22.91
C THR A 104 -0.74 -24.56 23.27
N GLY A 105 -1.24 -24.58 24.50
CA GLY A 105 -2.02 -25.69 25.02
C GLY A 105 -2.71 -25.29 26.32
N PRO A 106 -3.71 -26.06 26.76
CA PRO A 106 -4.31 -25.89 28.07
C PRO A 106 -3.25 -26.04 29.16
N THR A 107 -3.33 -25.21 30.20
CA THR A 107 -2.60 -25.37 31.46
C THR A 107 -2.89 -26.78 32.03
N GLY A 108 -1.99 -27.35 32.84
CA GLY A 108 -2.14 -28.71 33.40
C GLY A 108 -3.48 -29.00 34.08
N ASP A 109 -4.19 -27.95 34.52
CA ASP A 109 -5.51 -28.02 35.17
C ASP A 109 -6.69 -27.91 34.18
N GLY A 110 -6.44 -27.84 32.87
CA GLY A 110 -7.45 -27.76 31.81
C GLY A 110 -8.26 -26.45 31.76
N THR A 111 -8.03 -25.54 32.70
CA THR A 111 -8.91 -24.39 32.97
C THR A 111 -8.49 -23.09 32.28
N ALA A 112 -7.25 -22.99 31.82
CA ALA A 112 -6.74 -21.80 31.12
C ALA A 112 -5.89 -22.17 29.91
N MET A 113 -5.89 -21.36 28.86
CA MET A 113 -5.01 -21.50 27.70
C MET A 113 -3.76 -20.63 27.91
N LEU A 114 -2.58 -21.23 27.87
CA LEU A 114 -1.32 -20.48 27.92
C LEU A 114 -1.10 -19.79 26.57
N VAL A 115 -1.36 -18.47 26.56
CA VAL A 115 -1.06 -17.62 25.41
C VAL A 115 0.41 -17.21 25.46
N PRO A 116 1.22 -17.50 24.42
CA PRO A 116 2.60 -17.07 24.37
C PRO A 116 2.71 -15.55 24.49
N ARG A 117 3.70 -15.06 25.26
CA ARG A 117 3.91 -13.62 25.47
C ARG A 117 4.02 -12.83 24.16
N ASP A 118 4.72 -13.40 23.18
CA ASP A 118 4.85 -12.81 21.84
C ASP A 118 3.51 -12.62 21.11
N ALA A 119 2.48 -13.41 21.43
CA ALA A 119 1.14 -13.24 20.85
C ALA A 119 0.40 -12.06 21.49
N TRP A 120 0.58 -11.84 22.79
CA TRP A 120 0.07 -10.65 23.48
C TRP A 120 0.74 -9.37 22.99
N ASP A 121 2.06 -9.39 22.82
CA ASP A 121 2.80 -8.24 22.31
C ASP A 121 2.27 -7.82 20.92
N ARG A 122 1.98 -8.81 20.05
CA ARG A 122 1.37 -8.54 18.74
C ARG A 122 -0.04 -7.96 18.83
N LEU A 123 -0.87 -8.43 19.76
CA LEU A 123 -2.21 -7.90 19.95
C LEU A 123 -2.18 -6.45 20.43
N ILE A 124 -1.22 -6.11 21.30
CA ILE A 124 -0.99 -4.74 21.75
C ILE A 124 -0.51 -3.85 20.60
N ASP A 125 0.43 -4.32 19.79
CA ASP A 125 0.89 -3.60 18.59
C ASP A 125 -0.27 -3.34 17.61
N GLN A 126 -1.13 -4.35 17.39
CA GLN A 126 -2.31 -4.22 16.54
C GLN A 126 -3.32 -3.21 17.06
N LEU A 127 -3.52 -3.16 18.38
CA LEU A 127 -4.40 -2.18 19.02
C LEU A 127 -3.83 -0.76 18.90
N GLY A 128 -2.51 -0.60 19.04
CA GLY A 128 -1.82 0.67 18.82
C GLY A 128 -2.02 1.18 17.39
N ASN A 129 -1.77 0.33 16.39
CA ASN A 129 -2.00 0.67 14.99
C ASN A 129 -3.49 1.03 14.72
N LEU A 130 -4.43 0.29 15.31
CA LEU A 130 -5.85 0.61 15.17
C LEU A 130 -6.17 2.00 15.75
N HIS A 131 -5.60 2.35 16.90
CA HIS A 131 -5.79 3.67 17.50
C HIS A 131 -5.24 4.79 16.61
N GLU A 132 -4.03 4.63 16.06
CA GLU A 132 -3.42 5.59 15.14
C GLU A 132 -4.27 5.77 13.86
N THR A 133 -4.74 4.67 13.27
CA THR A 133 -5.65 4.75 12.13
C THR A 133 -6.98 5.42 12.48
N GLY A 134 -7.46 5.24 13.71
CA GLY A 134 -8.65 5.92 14.23
C GLY A 134 -8.45 7.44 14.30
N LEU A 135 -7.29 7.89 14.79
CA LEU A 135 -6.94 9.31 14.83
C LEU A 135 -6.83 9.91 13.42
N MET A 136 -6.16 9.20 12.49
CA MET A 136 -6.05 9.64 11.10
C MET A 136 -7.41 9.73 10.41
N LEU A 137 -8.33 8.79 10.69
CA LEU A 137 -9.69 8.82 10.16
C LEU A 137 -10.48 10.01 10.69
N ALA A 138 -10.33 10.34 11.97
CA ALA A 138 -10.98 11.51 12.56
C ALA A 138 -10.48 12.81 11.90
N GLU A 139 -9.18 12.96 11.73
CA GLU A 139 -8.58 14.12 11.05
C GLU A 139 -8.99 14.21 9.58
N ALA A 140 -9.07 13.07 8.87
CA ALA A 140 -9.55 13.01 7.50
C ALA A 140 -11.03 13.44 7.39
N ARG A 141 -11.87 13.01 8.33
CA ARG A 141 -13.28 13.45 8.41
C ARG A 141 -13.40 14.93 8.67
N GLU A 142 -12.57 15.49 9.55
CA GLU A 142 -12.55 16.93 9.81
C GLU A 142 -12.15 17.72 8.55
N ARG A 143 -11.11 17.30 7.83
CA ARG A 143 -10.74 17.93 6.55
C ARG A 143 -11.83 17.80 5.49
N ALA A 144 -12.49 16.64 5.42
CA ALA A 144 -13.60 16.45 4.48
C ALA A 144 -14.76 17.40 4.79
N ALA A 145 -15.17 17.51 6.06
CA ALA A 145 -16.22 18.44 6.47
C ALA A 145 -15.86 19.90 6.15
N ARG A 146 -14.62 20.32 6.41
CA ARG A 146 -14.16 21.68 6.05
C ARG A 146 -14.21 21.90 4.53
N ALA A 147 -13.72 20.95 3.75
CA ALA A 147 -13.76 21.03 2.29
C ALA A 147 -15.19 21.05 1.74
N GLU A 148 -16.13 20.34 2.35
CA GLU A 148 -17.55 20.36 1.96
C GLU A 148 -18.17 21.74 2.20
N THR A 149 -17.86 22.37 3.34
CA THR A 149 -18.34 23.74 3.62
C THR A 149 -17.74 24.77 2.67
N GLU A 150 -16.45 24.66 2.36
CA GLU A 150 -15.76 25.56 1.44
C GLU A 150 -16.27 25.37 0.00
N ALA A 151 -16.48 24.11 -0.42
CA ALA A 151 -17.05 23.80 -1.73
C ALA A 151 -18.49 24.29 -1.87
N GLY A 152 -19.30 24.19 -0.81
CA GLY A 152 -20.64 24.79 -0.74
C GLY A 152 -20.58 26.30 -0.94
N PHE A 153 -19.77 26.99 -0.15
CA PHE A 153 -19.58 28.44 -0.25
C PHE A 153 -19.12 28.89 -1.64
N LEU A 154 -18.17 28.18 -2.25
CA LEU A 154 -17.70 28.49 -3.60
C LEU A 154 -18.78 28.30 -4.66
N ARG A 155 -19.65 27.30 -4.53
CA ARG A 155 -20.79 27.09 -5.45
C ARG A 155 -21.81 28.21 -5.32
N GLU A 156 -22.13 28.62 -4.10
CA GLU A 156 -23.05 29.74 -3.85
C GLU A 156 -22.49 31.04 -4.42
N ARG A 157 -21.21 31.35 -4.14
CA ARG A 157 -20.56 32.55 -4.67
C ARG A 157 -20.50 32.56 -6.20
N LEU A 158 -20.29 31.40 -6.81
CA LEU A 158 -20.27 31.27 -8.27
C LEU A 158 -21.67 31.43 -8.88
N ALA A 159 -22.72 30.94 -8.19
CA ALA A 159 -24.11 31.17 -8.59
C ALA A 159 -24.48 32.66 -8.52
N GLU A 160 -24.09 33.34 -7.44
CA GLU A 160 -24.28 34.78 -7.25
C GLU A 160 -23.64 35.60 -8.38
N MET A 161 -22.35 35.35 -8.68
CA MET A 161 -21.67 36.04 -9.79
C MET A 161 -22.30 35.76 -11.16
N ARG A 162 -22.87 34.58 -11.37
CA ARG A 162 -23.61 34.27 -12.61
C ARG A 162 -24.90 35.08 -12.71
N LEU A 163 -25.62 35.23 -11.60
CA LEU A 163 -26.82 36.07 -11.53
C LEU A 163 -26.47 37.54 -11.81
N GLU A 164 -25.46 38.09 -11.13
CA GLU A 164 -24.99 39.47 -11.36
C GLU A 164 -24.63 39.72 -12.83
N ARG A 165 -23.91 38.78 -13.47
CA ARG A 165 -23.56 38.85 -14.89
C ARG A 165 -24.82 38.85 -15.78
N ASP A 166 -25.78 37.99 -15.47
CA ASP A 166 -26.99 37.88 -16.29
C ASP A 166 -27.89 39.10 -16.11
N GLU A 167 -27.96 39.68 -14.92
CA GLU A 167 -28.60 40.98 -14.68
C GLU A 167 -27.92 42.11 -15.47
N LEU A 168 -26.58 42.16 -15.50
CA LEU A 168 -25.84 43.16 -16.29
C LEU A 168 -26.08 43.00 -17.81
N LYS A 169 -26.23 41.76 -18.29
CA LYS A 169 -26.59 41.49 -19.70
C LYS A 169 -28.05 41.85 -20.00
N GLN A 170 -28.94 41.58 -19.06
CA GLN A 170 -30.37 41.85 -19.20
C GLN A 170 -30.70 43.32 -19.02
N ARG A 171 -29.86 44.09 -18.31
CA ARG A 171 -29.93 45.55 -18.33
C ARG A 171 -29.70 45.96 -19.78
N PRO A 172 -30.75 46.34 -20.53
CA PRO A 172 -30.54 46.78 -21.89
C PRO A 172 -29.57 47.94 -21.78
N THR A 173 -28.48 47.89 -22.54
CA THR A 173 -27.78 49.11 -22.92
C THR A 173 -28.87 50.06 -23.36
N VAL A 174 -29.20 51.02 -22.50
CA VAL A 174 -30.04 52.14 -22.86
C VAL A 174 -29.26 52.78 -23.98
N ALA A 175 -29.62 52.41 -25.22
CA ALA A 175 -29.05 53.01 -26.40
C ALA A 175 -29.14 54.51 -26.16
N PRO A 176 -28.02 55.26 -26.21
CA PRO A 176 -28.08 56.69 -26.01
C PRO A 176 -29.15 57.20 -26.96
N ALA A 177 -30.23 57.73 -26.37
CA ALA A 177 -31.40 58.20 -27.09
C ALA A 177 -30.93 58.96 -28.32
N GLU A 178 -31.37 58.53 -29.49
CA GLU A 178 -31.13 59.23 -30.74
C GLU A 178 -31.49 60.70 -30.51
N ILE A 179 -30.45 61.53 -30.37
CA ILE A 179 -30.61 62.97 -30.30
C ILE A 179 -31.27 63.32 -31.63
N PRO A 180 -32.52 63.83 -31.64
CA PRO A 180 -33.17 64.18 -32.90
C PRO A 180 -32.29 65.24 -33.55
N ARG A 181 -31.63 64.85 -34.65
CA ARG A 181 -30.81 65.75 -35.46
C ARG A 181 -31.74 66.88 -35.92
N ARG A 182 -31.70 68.00 -35.18
CA ARG A 182 -32.41 69.22 -35.52
C ARG A 182 -32.02 69.57 -36.94
N ARG A 183 -33.01 69.44 -37.81
CA ARG A 183 -33.01 69.77 -39.23
C ARG A 183 -32.59 71.24 -39.36
N PHE A 184 -31.31 71.48 -39.61
CA PHE A 184 -30.84 72.79 -40.05
C PHE A 184 -31.36 72.97 -41.48
N LEU A 185 -32.51 73.63 -41.61
CA LEU A 185 -32.91 74.27 -42.86
C LEU A 185 -31.84 75.32 -43.17
N GLY A 186 -30.97 74.98 -44.12
CA GLY A 186 -30.02 75.90 -44.72
C GLY A 186 -30.77 77.01 -45.43
N PHE A 187 -30.95 78.10 -44.71
CA PHE A 187 -31.38 79.41 -45.19
C PHE A 187 -30.13 80.14 -45.71
N TRP A 188 -29.75 79.92 -46.97
CA TRP A 188 -28.77 80.77 -47.67
C TRP A 188 -29.15 80.89 -49.16
N ARG A 189 -29.78 82.04 -49.44
CA ARG A 189 -29.59 82.98 -50.55
C ARG A 189 -29.18 82.47 -51.93
#